data_AF-A0A523AFZ1-F1
#
_entry.id   AF-A0A523AFZ1-F1
#
_cell.length_a   1.000
_cell.length_b   1.000
_cell.length_c   1.000
_cell.angle_alpha   90.00
_cell.angle_beta   90.00
_cell.angle_gamma   90.00
#
_symmetry.space_group_name_H-M   'P 1'
#
loop_
_entity.id
_entity.type
_entity.pdbx_description
1 polymer ?
#
loop_
_entity_poly.entity_id
_entity_poly.type
_entity_poly.pdbx_seq_one_letter_code
_entity_poly.pdbx_strand_id
1 'polypeptide(L)'
;MIDLHIHSNFSDGRATVFEIARKAKELGLKAIAIVDHSLELSFGLDERKARLRQIEIDDARSIYGIRIYSGIECGINHSGEIFLPEHDFDLIIASVHENTTDYYGRVIKCIEKNDFDILGHPLSEMFEFVRDHKLEEEMLDALEAHGIALELNSTHKCPPEDLLISCADRGIRVSLGSDAHSLEKVGKVEWCEERRKKYLRRREILLP
;
A
#
# COMPACT_ATOMS: atom_id res chain seq x y z
N MET A 1 14.68 -6.86 -4.81
CA MET A 1 13.22 -6.94 -4.87
C MET A 1 12.70 -6.50 -3.51
N ILE A 2 11.62 -5.73 -3.48
CA ILE A 2 10.94 -5.28 -2.26
C ILE A 2 9.46 -5.63 -2.38
N ASP A 3 8.76 -5.66 -1.26
CA ASP A 3 7.31 -5.88 -1.23
C ASP A 3 6.71 -5.07 -0.07
N LEU A 4 6.06 -3.95 -0.40
CA LEU A 4 5.60 -2.96 0.58
C LEU A 4 4.11 -3.10 0.93
N HIS A 5 3.46 -4.20 0.55
CA HIS A 5 2.07 -4.45 0.90
C HIS A 5 1.84 -5.93 1.23
N ILE A 6 1.94 -6.26 2.53
CA ILE A 6 1.78 -7.62 3.06
C ILE A 6 0.91 -7.56 4.32
N HIS A 7 -0.05 -8.49 4.43
CA HIS A 7 -0.94 -8.63 5.58
C HIS A 7 -0.51 -9.82 6.44
N SER A 8 -0.56 -9.63 7.75
CA SER A 8 -0.25 -10.66 8.74
C SER A 8 -1.52 -11.13 9.45
N ASN A 9 -1.37 -12.06 10.39
CA ASN A 9 -2.46 -12.53 11.25
C ASN A 9 -2.94 -11.49 12.28
N PHE A 10 -2.43 -10.26 12.25
CA PHE A 10 -2.94 -9.17 13.08
C PHE A 10 -4.19 -8.49 12.51
N SER A 11 -4.40 -8.54 11.18
CA SER A 11 -5.70 -8.31 10.53
C SER A 11 -6.29 -9.61 9.95
N ASP A 12 -6.07 -9.85 8.67
CA ASP A 12 -6.76 -10.82 7.81
C ASP A 12 -5.80 -11.65 6.95
N GLY A 13 -4.50 -11.39 7.06
CA GLY A 13 -3.47 -12.30 6.59
C GLY A 13 -3.46 -13.60 7.40
N ARG A 14 -2.96 -14.68 6.79
CA ARG A 14 -2.91 -16.01 7.43
C ARG A 14 -1.57 -16.31 8.11
N ALA A 15 -0.53 -15.58 7.76
CA ALA A 15 0.84 -15.82 8.23
C ALA A 15 1.20 -14.90 9.40
N THR A 16 2.00 -15.41 10.33
CA THR A 16 2.59 -14.60 11.40
C THR A 16 3.68 -13.66 10.85
N VAL A 17 4.02 -12.61 11.61
CA VAL A 17 5.13 -11.70 11.28
C VAL A 17 6.44 -12.48 11.08
N PHE A 18 6.72 -13.45 11.96
CA PHE A 18 7.94 -14.28 11.86
C PHE A 18 7.97 -15.16 10.60
N GLU A 19 6.83 -15.74 10.20
CA GLU A 19 6.74 -16.53 8.97
C GLU A 19 6.98 -15.67 7.74
N ILE A 20 6.34 -14.48 7.68
CA ILE A 20 6.55 -13.50 6.61
C ILE A 20 8.02 -13.10 6.53
N ALA A 21 8.63 -12.75 7.68
CA ALA A 21 10.03 -12.32 7.73
C ALA A 21 11.00 -13.43 7.30
N ARG A 22 10.78 -14.67 7.76
CA ARG A 22 11.56 -15.83 7.31
C ARG A 22 11.45 -16.01 5.79
N LYS A 23 10.23 -15.96 5.25
CA LYS A 23 9.98 -16.13 3.82
C LYS A 23 10.64 -15.04 2.99
N ALA A 24 10.54 -13.78 3.42
CA ALA A 24 11.19 -12.65 2.78
C ALA A 24 12.71 -12.81 2.74
N LYS A 25 13.32 -13.32 3.82
CA LYS A 25 14.75 -13.66 3.86
C LYS A 25 15.11 -14.76 2.88
N GLU A 26 14.34 -15.85 2.84
CA GLU A 26 14.56 -16.97 1.92
C GLU A 26 14.49 -16.54 0.45
N LEU A 27 13.58 -15.60 0.13
CA LEU A 27 13.44 -15.01 -1.20
C LEU A 27 14.50 -13.95 -1.53
N GLY A 28 15.33 -13.55 -0.56
CA GLY A 28 16.33 -12.49 -0.74
C GLY A 28 15.72 -11.11 -0.97
N LEU A 29 14.54 -10.84 -0.41
CA LEU A 29 13.93 -9.51 -0.45
C LEU A 29 14.80 -8.51 0.34
N LYS A 30 14.99 -7.32 -0.23
CA LYS A 30 15.82 -6.26 0.40
C LYS A 30 15.09 -5.56 1.53
N ALA A 31 13.77 -5.41 1.38
CA ALA A 31 12.88 -4.82 2.36
C ALA A 31 11.47 -5.37 2.13
N ILE A 32 10.69 -5.42 3.20
CA ILE A 32 9.25 -5.66 3.17
C ILE A 32 8.53 -4.62 4.04
N ALA A 33 7.24 -4.40 3.82
CA ALA A 33 6.37 -3.73 4.78
C ALA A 33 5.22 -4.65 5.18
N ILE A 34 4.89 -4.68 6.47
CA ILE A 34 3.71 -5.38 7.00
C ILE A 34 2.69 -4.30 7.34
N VAL A 35 1.57 -4.30 6.61
CA VAL A 35 0.60 -3.20 6.51
C VAL A 35 -0.83 -3.64 6.81
N ASP A 36 -1.02 -4.39 7.90
CA ASP A 36 -2.36 -4.83 8.33
C ASP A 36 -3.39 -3.69 8.35
N HIS A 37 -4.65 -4.04 8.09
CA HIS A 37 -5.77 -3.09 8.03
C HIS A 37 -6.02 -2.34 9.33
N SER A 38 -6.62 -1.15 9.22
CA SER A 38 -7.07 -0.34 10.36
C SER A 38 -8.52 -0.65 10.78
N LEU A 39 -9.02 0.05 11.81
CA LEU A 39 -10.28 -0.25 12.52
C LEU A 39 -11.57 0.03 11.75
N GLU A 40 -11.49 0.61 10.55
CA GLU A 40 -12.63 0.59 9.63
C GLU A 40 -13.10 -0.84 9.32
N LEU A 41 -12.20 -1.82 9.46
CA LEU A 41 -12.52 -3.24 9.48
C LEU A 41 -12.49 -3.76 10.92
N SER A 42 -13.49 -4.54 11.31
CA SER A 42 -13.65 -5.03 12.69
C SER A 42 -12.49 -5.90 13.21
N PHE A 43 -11.69 -6.44 12.29
CA PHE A 43 -10.50 -7.24 12.57
C PHE A 43 -9.19 -6.45 12.46
N GLY A 44 -9.23 -5.17 12.10
CA GLY A 44 -8.04 -4.33 11.96
C GLY A 44 -7.27 -4.07 13.26
N LEU A 45 -6.20 -3.29 13.14
CA LEU A 45 -5.34 -2.90 14.24
C LEU A 45 -5.98 -1.80 15.08
N ASP A 46 -6.27 -2.10 16.34
CA ASP A 46 -6.30 -1.06 17.37
C ASP A 46 -4.86 -0.74 17.83
N GLU A 47 -4.72 0.29 18.65
CA GLU A 47 -3.41 0.68 19.21
C GLU A 47 -2.72 -0.48 19.96
N ARG A 48 -3.49 -1.36 20.61
CA ARG A 48 -2.92 -2.48 21.37
C ARG A 48 -2.31 -3.50 20.40
N LYS A 49 -3.03 -3.86 19.34
CA LYS A 49 -2.54 -4.74 18.29
C LYS A 49 -1.35 -4.14 17.56
N ALA A 50 -1.39 -2.84 17.24
CA ALA A 50 -0.27 -2.14 16.62
C ALA A 50 1.01 -2.26 17.48
N ARG A 51 0.91 -1.98 18.79
CA ARG A 51 2.03 -2.15 19.74
C ARG A 51 2.56 -3.58 19.81
N LEU A 52 1.67 -4.58 19.82
CA LEU A 52 2.08 -6.00 19.86
C LEU A 52 2.77 -6.42 18.55
N ARG A 53 2.23 -6.02 17.39
CA ARG A 53 2.83 -6.30 16.09
C ARG A 53 4.19 -5.63 15.95
N GLN A 54 4.34 -4.41 16.46
CA GLN A 54 5.62 -3.70 16.47
C GLN A 54 6.71 -4.50 17.19
N ILE A 55 6.40 -5.10 18.35
CA ILE A 55 7.32 -5.98 19.07
C ILE A 55 7.72 -7.18 18.20
N GLU A 56 6.75 -7.86 17.56
CA GLU A 56 7.07 -8.99 16.67
C GLU A 56 7.91 -8.56 15.46
N ILE A 57 7.67 -7.37 14.90
CA ILE A 57 8.46 -6.81 13.81
C ILE A 57 9.91 -6.54 14.27
N ASP A 58 10.11 -5.97 15.46
CA ASP A 58 11.44 -5.69 16.00
C ASP A 58 12.25 -6.95 16.31
N ASP A 59 11.57 -7.97 16.85
CA ASP A 59 12.17 -9.29 17.06
C ASP A 59 12.51 -9.96 15.71
N ALA A 60 11.60 -9.90 14.73
CA ALA A 60 11.82 -10.46 13.40
C ALA A 60 12.96 -9.76 12.64
N ARG A 61 13.07 -8.42 12.74
CA ARG A 61 14.22 -7.64 12.24
C ARG A 61 15.53 -8.18 12.81
N SER A 62 15.57 -8.41 14.12
CA SER A 62 16.75 -8.90 14.85
C SER A 62 17.13 -10.34 14.48
N ILE A 63 16.14 -11.25 14.39
CA ILE A 63 16.36 -12.68 14.12
C ILE A 63 16.77 -12.92 12.65
N TYR A 64 16.07 -12.27 11.72
CA TYR A 64 16.24 -12.56 10.30
C TYR A 64 17.23 -11.62 9.61
N GLY A 65 17.51 -10.45 10.18
CA GLY A 65 18.45 -9.48 9.60
C GLY A 65 17.93 -8.87 8.29
N ILE A 66 16.61 -8.75 8.15
CA ILE A 66 15.95 -8.13 7.00
C ILE A 66 15.36 -6.78 7.39
N ARG A 67 15.24 -5.88 6.44
CA ARG A 67 14.49 -4.63 6.64
C ARG A 67 13.00 -4.92 6.56
N ILE A 68 12.29 -4.63 7.64
CA ILE A 68 10.83 -4.73 7.73
C ILE A 68 10.35 -3.34 8.11
N TYR A 69 9.37 -2.79 7.42
CA TYR A 69 8.68 -1.55 7.79
C TYR A 69 7.36 -1.93 8.49
N SER A 70 7.08 -1.30 9.64
CA SER A 70 5.79 -1.42 10.31
C SER A 70 4.85 -0.40 9.73
N GLY A 71 3.87 -0.81 8.93
CA GLY A 71 2.94 0.11 8.30
C GLY A 71 1.49 -0.26 8.54
N ILE A 72 0.58 0.48 7.92
CA ILE A 72 -0.86 0.27 8.08
C ILE A 72 -1.57 0.59 6.78
N GLU A 73 -2.59 -0.20 6.45
CA GLU A 73 -3.52 0.15 5.38
C GLU A 73 -4.83 0.67 5.99
N CYS A 74 -5.16 1.92 5.71
CA CYS A 74 -6.37 2.58 6.17
C CYS A 74 -7.39 2.72 5.04
N GLY A 75 -8.60 2.26 5.27
CA GLY A 75 -9.73 2.50 4.38
C GLY A 75 -10.22 3.96 4.42
N ILE A 76 -10.50 4.53 3.24
CA ILE A 76 -10.65 5.99 3.05
C ILE A 76 -12.01 6.60 3.49
N ASN A 77 -13.02 5.92 4.02
CA ASN A 77 -14.40 6.46 4.26
C ASN A 77 -15.08 7.48 3.25
N HIS A 78 -16.41 7.58 3.26
CA HIS A 78 -17.15 8.45 2.31
C HIS A 78 -16.82 9.97 2.37
N SER A 79 -16.21 10.44 3.47
CA SER A 79 -15.82 11.84 3.68
C SER A 79 -14.34 12.12 3.34
N GLY A 80 -13.59 11.09 2.94
CA GLY A 80 -12.15 11.16 2.67
C GLY A 80 -11.30 11.20 3.94
N GLU A 81 -11.79 10.68 5.07
CA GLU A 81 -10.97 10.56 6.29
C GLU A 81 -10.45 9.13 6.41
N ILE A 82 -9.21 8.98 6.87
CA ILE A 82 -8.66 7.69 7.28
C ILE A 82 -8.73 7.54 8.79
N PHE A 83 -8.93 6.31 9.27
CA PHE A 83 -8.79 6.03 10.69
C PHE A 83 -7.38 5.52 10.97
N LEU A 84 -6.58 6.31 11.69
CA LEU A 84 -5.23 5.94 12.09
C LEU A 84 -5.18 5.74 13.62
N PRO A 85 -4.82 4.55 14.13
CA PRO A 85 -4.59 4.33 15.55
C PRO A 85 -3.45 5.21 16.07
N GLU A 86 -3.48 5.60 17.35
CA GLU A 86 -2.38 6.34 18.00
C GLU A 86 -1.12 5.46 18.15
N HIS A 87 -0.38 5.31 17.06
CA HIS A 87 0.85 4.55 16.95
C HIS A 87 1.72 5.11 15.82
N ASP A 88 3.04 5.11 16.01
CA ASP A 88 3.98 5.56 14.99
C ASP A 88 4.22 4.44 13.98
N PHE A 89 3.74 4.63 12.75
CA PHE A 89 3.98 3.73 11.63
C PHE A 89 5.10 4.28 10.73
N ASP A 90 5.93 3.38 10.19
CA ASP A 90 6.95 3.69 9.20
C ASP A 90 6.35 4.01 7.81
N LEU A 91 5.10 3.56 7.56
CA LEU A 91 4.44 3.67 6.25
C LEU A 91 2.91 3.61 6.39
N ILE A 92 2.19 4.53 5.75
CA ILE A 92 0.73 4.57 5.75
C ILE A 92 0.21 4.46 4.31
N ILE A 93 -0.60 3.44 4.06
CA ILE A 93 -1.34 3.23 2.80
C ILE A 93 -2.79 3.64 3.03
N ALA A 94 -3.36 4.41 2.11
CA ALA A 94 -4.78 4.73 2.12
C ALA A 94 -5.47 4.13 0.89
N SER A 95 -6.58 3.42 1.09
CA SER A 95 -7.28 2.65 0.05
C SER A 95 -8.80 2.78 0.10
N VAL A 96 -9.49 2.58 -1.02
CA VAL A 96 -10.96 2.44 -1.05
C VAL A 96 -11.32 0.96 -1.12
N HIS A 97 -12.01 0.44 -0.10
CA HIS A 97 -12.36 -0.99 0.02
C HIS A 97 -13.82 -1.32 -0.29
N GLU A 98 -14.49 -0.49 -1.08
CA GLU A 98 -15.89 -0.68 -1.45
C GLU A 98 -16.22 -0.08 -2.81
N ASN A 99 -17.33 -0.55 -3.41
CA ASN A 99 -17.89 0.09 -4.59
C ASN A 99 -18.39 1.49 -4.22
N THR A 100 -18.00 2.50 -5.00
CA THR A 100 -18.42 3.88 -4.80
C THR A 100 -18.64 4.58 -6.13
N THR A 101 -19.67 5.41 -6.20
CA THR A 101 -19.91 6.30 -7.35
C THR A 101 -19.09 7.59 -7.29
N ASP A 102 -18.48 7.90 -6.15
CA ASP A 102 -17.64 9.09 -5.92
C ASP A 102 -16.22 8.66 -5.52
N TYR A 103 -15.56 7.87 -6.37
CA TYR A 103 -14.18 7.42 -6.12
C TYR A 103 -13.21 8.60 -6.07
N TYR A 104 -13.15 9.40 -7.13
CA TYR A 104 -12.19 10.48 -7.26
C TYR A 104 -12.40 11.57 -6.23
N GLY A 105 -13.64 12.04 -6.01
CA GLY A 105 -13.92 13.09 -5.03
C GLY A 105 -13.55 12.67 -3.61
N ARG A 106 -13.74 11.39 -3.26
CA ARG A 106 -13.30 10.81 -2.00
C ARG A 106 -11.77 10.73 -1.88
N VAL A 107 -11.10 10.22 -2.91
CA VAL A 107 -9.63 10.09 -2.92
C VAL A 107 -8.94 11.45 -2.88
N ILE A 108 -9.40 12.42 -3.67
CA ILE A 108 -8.84 13.79 -3.68
C ILE A 108 -8.98 14.42 -2.29
N LYS A 109 -10.17 14.35 -1.68
CA LYS A 109 -10.36 14.84 -0.30
C LYS A 109 -9.43 14.14 0.70
N CYS A 110 -9.17 12.84 0.51
CA CYS A 110 -8.26 12.10 1.37
C CYS A 110 -6.82 12.62 1.26
N ILE A 111 -6.34 12.81 0.04
CA ILE A 111 -5.00 13.36 -0.24
C ILE A 111 -4.84 14.75 0.38
N GLU A 112 -5.87 15.60 0.31
CA GLU A 112 -5.80 16.98 0.81
C GLU A 112 -5.85 17.08 2.35
N LYS A 113 -6.47 16.12 3.03
CA LYS A 113 -6.80 16.22 4.46
C LYS A 113 -5.91 15.41 5.39
N ASN A 114 -5.27 14.36 4.89
CA ASN A 114 -4.59 13.38 5.73
C ASN A 114 -3.13 13.26 5.33
N ASP A 115 -2.27 12.98 6.31
CA ASP A 115 -0.86 12.67 6.08
C ASP A 115 -0.70 11.16 5.90
N PHE A 116 -0.43 10.73 4.67
CA PHE A 116 -0.13 9.32 4.33
C PHE A 116 0.82 9.24 3.13
N ASP A 117 1.41 8.06 2.92
CA ASP A 117 2.52 7.90 1.98
C ASP A 117 2.11 7.36 0.62
N ILE A 118 1.11 6.46 0.58
CA ILE A 118 0.75 5.69 -0.61
C ILE A 118 -0.77 5.65 -0.80
N LEU A 119 -1.25 5.97 -2.00
CA LEU A 119 -2.58 5.60 -2.46
C LEU A 119 -2.57 4.13 -2.92
N GLY A 120 -3.22 3.26 -2.16
CA GLY A 120 -3.25 1.80 -2.35
C GLY A 120 -4.18 1.36 -3.48
N HIS A 121 -3.73 0.34 -4.22
CA HIS A 121 -4.39 -0.33 -5.37
C HIS A 121 -5.44 0.50 -6.13
N PRO A 122 -5.10 1.71 -6.62
CA PRO A 122 -6.09 2.62 -7.16
C PRO A 122 -6.71 2.09 -8.45
N LEU A 123 -8.03 2.26 -8.58
CA LEU A 123 -8.82 1.76 -9.71
C LEU A 123 -8.67 0.23 -9.93
N SER A 124 -8.44 -0.53 -8.85
CA SER A 124 -8.49 -1.99 -8.86
C SER A 124 -9.82 -2.52 -9.41
N GLU A 125 -9.77 -3.45 -10.38
CA GLU A 125 -10.96 -4.11 -10.93
C GLU A 125 -11.68 -5.02 -9.92
N MET A 126 -11.19 -5.13 -8.68
CA MET A 126 -11.94 -5.74 -7.57
C MET A 126 -13.25 -5.00 -7.29
N PHE A 127 -13.31 -3.70 -7.60
CA PHE A 127 -14.46 -2.85 -7.38
C PHE A 127 -14.93 -2.24 -8.70
N GLU A 128 -16.21 -1.88 -8.75
CA GLU A 128 -16.82 -1.23 -9.90
C GLU A 128 -16.57 0.29 -9.83
N PHE A 129 -15.75 0.79 -10.75
CA PHE A 129 -15.47 2.21 -10.91
C PHE A 129 -15.80 2.68 -12.32
N VAL A 130 -16.29 3.92 -12.44
CA VAL A 130 -16.41 4.61 -13.72
C VAL A 130 -15.23 5.57 -13.83
N ARG A 131 -14.40 5.38 -14.86
CA ARG A 131 -13.26 6.29 -15.09
C ARG A 131 -13.77 7.63 -15.63
N ASP A 132 -13.28 8.70 -15.01
CA ASP A 132 -13.45 10.07 -15.46
C ASP A 132 -12.05 10.68 -15.59
N HIS A 133 -11.59 10.85 -16.83
CA HIS A 133 -10.25 11.35 -17.11
C HIS A 133 -10.01 12.76 -16.56
N LYS A 134 -11.05 13.59 -16.42
CA LYS A 134 -10.86 14.93 -15.85
C LYS A 134 -10.55 14.82 -14.35
N LEU A 135 -11.34 14.02 -13.63
CA LEU A 135 -11.13 13.81 -12.19
C LEU A 135 -9.86 13.01 -11.90
N GLU A 136 -9.43 12.15 -12.83
CA GLU A 136 -8.15 11.45 -12.75
C GLU A 136 -6.96 12.42 -12.83
N GLU A 137 -7.01 13.41 -13.73
CA GLU A 137 -6.00 14.48 -13.76
C GLU A 137 -6.00 15.31 -12.47
N GLU A 138 -7.17 15.64 -11.92
CA GLU A 138 -7.30 16.34 -10.62
C GLU A 138 -6.71 15.50 -9.47
N MET A 139 -6.89 14.18 -9.47
CA MET A 139 -6.27 13.26 -8.52
C MET A 139 -4.73 13.23 -8.66
N LEU A 140 -4.22 13.20 -9.90
CA LEU A 140 -2.79 13.24 -10.16
C LEU A 140 -2.16 14.57 -9.71
N ASP A 141 -2.84 15.69 -9.92
CA ASP A 141 -2.42 17.01 -9.41
C ASP A 141 -2.29 16.99 -7.89
N ALA A 142 -3.26 16.38 -7.19
CA ALA A 142 -3.23 16.25 -5.73
C ALA A 142 -2.09 15.34 -5.25
N LEU A 143 -1.89 14.17 -5.87
CA LEU A 143 -0.78 13.26 -5.54
C LEU A 143 0.58 13.95 -5.68
N GLU A 144 0.78 14.69 -6.77
CA GLU A 144 2.02 15.45 -7.02
C GLU A 144 2.23 16.55 -5.97
N ALA A 145 1.19 17.35 -5.71
CA ALA A 145 1.26 18.47 -4.76
C ALA A 145 1.56 18.03 -3.31
N HIS A 146 1.04 16.87 -2.91
CA HIS A 146 1.21 16.32 -1.56
C HIS A 146 2.36 15.30 -1.45
N GLY A 147 3.02 14.98 -2.57
CA GLY A 147 4.15 14.04 -2.59
C GLY A 147 3.76 12.58 -2.29
N ILE A 148 2.50 12.23 -2.47
CA ILE A 148 1.94 10.90 -2.19
C ILE A 148 2.26 9.96 -3.35
N ALA A 149 2.75 8.77 -3.04
CA ALA A 149 3.07 7.75 -4.05
C ALA A 149 1.83 6.99 -4.50
N LEU A 150 1.87 6.45 -5.71
CA LEU A 150 0.82 5.58 -6.24
C LEU A 150 1.27 4.10 -6.18
N GLU A 151 0.42 3.21 -5.68
CA GLU A 151 0.75 1.78 -5.62
C GLU A 151 0.63 1.09 -6.99
N LEU A 152 1.63 0.29 -7.36
CA LEU A 152 1.46 -0.84 -8.27
C LEU A 152 1.19 -2.09 -7.43
N ASN A 153 0.05 -2.75 -7.67
CA ASN A 153 -0.38 -3.90 -6.90
C ASN A 153 -0.46 -5.16 -7.77
N SER A 154 0.29 -6.20 -7.44
CA SER A 154 0.36 -7.44 -8.24
C SER A 154 -0.89 -8.31 -8.14
N THR A 155 -1.57 -8.33 -6.99
CA THR A 155 -2.79 -9.15 -6.81
C THR A 155 -3.92 -8.54 -7.63
N HIS A 156 -4.06 -7.22 -7.59
CA HIS A 156 -5.13 -6.49 -8.28
C HIS A 156 -4.78 -6.05 -9.70
N LYS A 157 -3.50 -6.09 -10.08
CA LYS A 157 -2.97 -5.68 -11.39
C LYS A 157 -3.38 -4.25 -11.77
N CYS A 158 -3.26 -3.33 -10.83
CA CYS A 158 -3.59 -1.91 -10.97
C CYS A 158 -2.37 -1.02 -10.64
N PRO A 159 -2.36 0.26 -11.06
CA PRO A 159 -3.39 0.99 -11.81
C PRO A 159 -3.52 0.58 -13.29
N PRO A 160 -4.52 1.12 -14.02
CA PRO A 160 -4.53 1.15 -15.48
C PRO A 160 -3.24 1.71 -16.09
N GLU A 161 -2.90 1.24 -17.28
CA GLU A 161 -1.62 1.54 -17.94
C GLU A 161 -1.43 3.03 -18.28
N ASP A 162 -2.49 3.69 -18.73
CA ASP A 162 -2.48 5.11 -19.05
C ASP A 162 -2.28 5.99 -17.80
N LEU A 163 -2.93 5.64 -16.68
CA LEU A 163 -2.71 6.32 -15.40
C LEU A 163 -1.24 6.18 -14.94
N LEU A 164 -0.65 4.99 -15.06
CA LEU A 164 0.76 4.77 -14.71
C LEU A 164 1.71 5.61 -15.59
N ILE A 165 1.40 5.78 -16.88
CA ILE A 165 2.16 6.64 -17.78
C ILE A 165 2.07 8.11 -17.34
N SER A 166 0.86 8.59 -17.01
CA SER A 166 0.67 9.95 -16.49
C SER A 166 1.46 10.19 -15.19
N CYS A 167 1.47 9.23 -14.25
CA CYS A 167 2.32 9.30 -13.06
C CYS A 167 3.81 9.44 -13.43
N ALA A 168 4.28 8.66 -14.41
CA ALA A 168 5.67 8.68 -14.87
C ALA A 168 6.08 10.04 -15.44
N ASP A 169 5.20 10.65 -16.24
CA ASP A 169 5.44 11.94 -16.89
C ASP A 169 5.42 13.11 -15.90
N ARG A 170 4.62 13.01 -14.84
CA ARG A 170 4.54 13.96 -13.73
C ARG A 170 5.61 13.75 -12.65
N GLY A 171 6.32 12.62 -12.67
CA GLY A 171 7.33 12.30 -11.66
C GLY A 171 6.73 11.86 -10.31
N ILE A 172 5.47 11.42 -10.30
CA ILE A 172 4.84 10.83 -9.12
C ILE A 172 5.54 9.50 -8.80
N ARG A 173 5.98 9.36 -7.55
CA ARG A 173 6.66 8.15 -7.07
C ARG A 173 5.69 6.98 -7.03
N VAL A 174 6.23 5.76 -7.12
CA VAL A 174 5.41 4.55 -6.98
C VAL A 174 5.86 3.63 -5.86
N SER A 175 4.92 2.87 -5.32
CA SER A 175 5.16 1.72 -4.43
C SER A 175 4.92 0.40 -5.15
N LEU A 176 5.49 -0.69 -4.63
CA LEU A 176 5.36 -2.05 -5.18
C LEU A 176 4.78 -2.95 -4.10
N GLY A 177 3.56 -3.46 -4.30
CA GLY A 177 2.86 -4.31 -3.34
C GLY A 177 2.42 -5.64 -3.93
N SER A 178 2.60 -6.73 -3.20
CA SER A 178 2.02 -8.04 -3.58
C SER A 178 0.58 -8.22 -3.09
N ASP A 179 0.18 -7.47 -2.07
CA ASP A 179 -1.09 -7.63 -1.36
C ASP A 179 -1.23 -9.03 -0.72
N ALA A 180 -0.11 -9.49 -0.13
CA ALA A 180 0.01 -10.86 0.32
C ALA A 180 -0.78 -11.09 1.61
N HIS A 181 -1.91 -11.78 1.48
CA HIS A 181 -2.68 -12.34 2.60
C HIS A 181 -2.28 -13.79 2.94
N SER A 182 -1.30 -14.35 2.24
CA SER A 182 -0.74 -15.66 2.54
C SER A 182 0.72 -15.78 2.14
N LEU A 183 1.41 -16.74 2.77
CA LEU A 183 2.86 -16.88 2.65
C LEU A 183 3.33 -17.16 1.21
N GLU A 184 2.48 -17.78 0.38
CA GLU A 184 2.77 -18.07 -1.02
C GLU A 184 2.78 -16.81 -1.90
N LYS A 185 2.05 -15.77 -1.49
CA LYS A 185 1.98 -14.48 -2.18
C LYS A 185 3.10 -13.51 -1.78
N VAL A 186 3.75 -13.72 -0.64
CA VAL A 186 4.85 -12.85 -0.20
C VAL A 186 5.95 -12.80 -1.28
N GLY A 187 6.33 -11.58 -1.67
CA GLY A 187 7.32 -11.32 -2.70
C GLY A 187 6.83 -11.52 -4.14
N LYS A 188 5.53 -11.75 -4.36
CA LYS A 188 4.93 -11.88 -5.70
C LYS A 188 4.69 -10.53 -6.37
N VAL A 189 5.79 -9.80 -6.58
CA VAL A 189 5.81 -8.44 -7.16
C VAL A 189 6.24 -8.44 -8.64
N GLU A 190 6.20 -9.59 -9.32
CA GLU A 190 6.71 -9.71 -10.70
C GLU A 190 5.97 -8.78 -11.67
N TRP A 191 4.64 -8.72 -11.57
CA TRP A 191 3.82 -7.80 -12.39
C TRP A 191 4.20 -6.35 -12.15
N CYS A 192 4.37 -5.95 -10.88
CA CYS A 192 4.77 -4.60 -10.51
C CYS A 192 6.15 -4.24 -11.10
N GLU A 193 7.12 -5.17 -11.02
CA GLU A 193 8.46 -4.98 -11.56
C GLU A 193 8.47 -4.88 -13.10
N GLU A 194 7.63 -5.66 -13.80
CA GLU A 194 7.47 -5.56 -15.25
C GLU A 194 6.93 -4.18 -15.66
N ARG A 195 5.86 -3.73 -15.02
CA ARG A 195 5.25 -2.42 -15.30
C ARG A 195 6.21 -1.27 -14.96
N ARG A 196 6.84 -1.32 -13.79
CA ARG A 196 7.87 -0.33 -13.41
C ARG A 196 8.99 -0.24 -14.44
N LYS A 197 9.53 -1.36 -14.91
CA LYS A 197 10.61 -1.37 -15.92
C LYS A 197 10.16 -0.83 -17.28
N LYS A 198 8.89 -1.04 -17.63
CA LYS A 198 8.34 -0.64 -18.94
C LYS A 198 7.99 0.84 -19.00
N TYR A 199 7.42 1.42 -17.95
CA TYR A 199 6.85 2.78 -18.00
C TYR A 199 7.63 3.82 -17.21
N LEU A 200 8.29 3.44 -16.12
CA LEU A 200 8.93 4.42 -15.24
C LEU A 200 10.36 4.73 -15.70
N ARG A 201 10.52 5.91 -16.31
CA ARG A 201 11.81 6.42 -16.82
C ARG A 201 12.81 6.70 -15.72
N ARG A 202 12.36 7.32 -14.62
CA ARG A 202 13.10 7.46 -13.36
C ARG A 202 12.67 6.33 -12.45
N ARG A 203 13.61 5.51 -12.00
CA ARG A 203 13.34 4.33 -11.16
C ARG A 203 13.04 4.72 -9.70
N GLU A 204 12.39 5.86 -9.48
CA GLU A 204 12.07 6.35 -8.14
C GLU A 204 10.94 5.49 -7.58
N ILE A 205 11.36 4.57 -6.72
CA ILE A 205 10.47 3.77 -5.89
C ILE A 205 10.42 4.51 -4.55
N LEU A 206 9.23 4.68 -3.99
CA LEU A 206 9.12 5.11 -2.61
C LEU A 206 9.79 4.06 -1.72
N LEU A 207 10.81 4.48 -0.98
CA LEU A 207 11.33 3.74 0.16
C LEU A 207 11.15 4.67 1.36
N PRO A 208 10.37 4.28 2.38
CA PRO A 208 10.35 4.99 3.65
C PRO A 208 11.74 4.98 4.30
#